data_AF-A0A7S0E2A4-F1
#
_entry.id   AF-A0A7S0E2A4-F1
#
_cell.length_a   1.000
_cell.length_b   1.000
_cell.length_c   1.000
_cell.angle_alpha   90.00
_cell.angle_beta   90.00
_cell.angle_gamma   90.00
#
_symmetry.space_group_name_H-M   'P 1'
#
loop_
_entity.id
_entity.type
_entity.pdbx_description
1 polymer ?
#
loop_
_entity_poly.entity_id
_entity_poly.type
_entity_poly.pdbx_seq_one_letter_code
_entity_poly.pdbx_strand_id
1 'polypeptide(L)'
;MRSMQTSPFELLRHVMKTIKFHFKIDTPALPETASEVLSHGTMFTWLENGIQDSQIMICLDLDAVANVASDELSQEEIDIASIRWITAVQPPGCNLIVSSSHPLAVKTATDLYFWPILNMPDLERQDTVTLVENYFGMRGLPSDNFLETQIFKLKPQDSSSTAFVATFMYEWRKLDAFQLSLDKYFAKIAMIANLPAERSLTYFVNIMLDRWEEDYETGARSVFGELLSLLIISRAGLGEQELQDIARVDRQVVCKFLWAAREMLSYKTGRYVILHHLIKQAVIAKYIPTSAEAGATRAVLIDYFSRKGVTDPRTCVELPFQLERSWRLEELGETIR
;
A
#
# COMPACT_ATOMS: atom_id res chain seq x y z
N MET A 1 -5.76 1.97 23.49
CA MET A 1 -5.46 2.68 22.23
C MET A 1 -5.57 1.68 21.10
N ARG A 2 -6.68 1.68 20.36
CA ARG A 2 -6.96 0.73 19.27
C ARG A 2 -6.11 1.07 18.05
N SER A 3 -5.38 0.09 17.54
CA SER A 3 -4.65 0.23 16.28
C SER A 3 -5.64 0.30 15.13
N MET A 4 -5.44 1.26 14.23
CA MET A 4 -6.28 1.50 13.06
C MET A 4 -6.35 0.27 12.17
N GLN A 5 -7.47 -0.44 12.24
CA GLN A 5 -8.08 -1.05 11.06
C GLN A 5 -8.62 0.12 10.24
N THR A 6 -8.22 0.35 9.00
CA THR A 6 -8.84 1.42 8.21
C THR A 6 -10.17 0.92 7.64
N SER A 7 -11.13 0.64 8.52
CA SER A 7 -12.53 0.47 8.14
C SER A 7 -13.11 1.82 7.72
N PRO A 8 -14.20 1.87 6.93
CA PRO A 8 -14.91 3.11 6.62
C PRO A 8 -15.25 3.92 7.89
N PHE A 9 -15.56 3.21 8.98
CA PHE A 9 -15.77 3.78 10.29
C PHE A 9 -14.54 4.55 10.82
N GLU A 10 -13.36 3.93 10.87
CA GLU A 10 -12.16 4.57 11.40
C GLU A 10 -11.69 5.73 10.52
N LEU A 11 -11.85 5.62 9.20
CA LEU A 11 -11.55 6.70 8.26
C LEU A 11 -12.46 7.91 8.50
N LEU A 12 -13.78 7.70 8.50
CA LEU A 12 -14.75 8.77 8.74
C LEU A 12 -14.58 9.38 10.14
N ARG A 13 -14.36 8.55 11.16
CA ARG A 13 -14.09 9.03 12.52
C ARG A 13 -12.81 9.86 12.59
N HIS A 14 -11.77 9.47 11.84
CA HIS A 14 -10.53 10.26 11.74
C HIS A 14 -10.80 11.61 11.06
N VAL A 15 -11.55 11.64 9.95
CA VAL A 15 -11.97 12.89 9.29
C VAL A 15 -12.74 13.78 10.26
N MET A 16 -13.74 13.25 10.97
CA MET A 16 -14.52 13.98 11.97
C MET A 16 -13.63 14.51 13.11
N LYS A 17 -12.66 13.71 13.58
CA LYS A 17 -11.70 14.14 14.61
C LYS A 17 -10.83 15.29 14.13
N THR A 18 -10.36 15.23 12.88
CA THR A 18 -9.54 16.29 12.27
C THR A 18 -10.36 17.57 12.11
N ILE A 19 -11.60 17.49 11.65
CA ILE A 19 -12.53 18.62 11.58
C ILE A 19 -12.75 19.20 12.97
N LYS A 20 -13.10 18.37 13.95
CA LYS A 20 -13.31 18.80 15.35
C LYS A 20 -12.11 19.57 15.90
N PHE A 21 -10.91 19.04 15.69
CA PHE A 21 -9.66 19.65 16.17
C PHE A 21 -9.34 20.95 15.44
N HIS A 22 -9.45 20.96 14.11
CA HIS A 22 -9.07 22.11 13.29
C HIS A 22 -10.03 23.29 13.48
N PHE A 23 -11.34 23.02 13.48
CA PHE A 23 -12.39 24.04 13.62
C PHE A 23 -12.83 24.28 15.06
N LYS A 24 -12.19 23.64 16.05
CA LYS A 24 -12.47 23.79 17.48
C LYS A 24 -13.96 23.62 17.82
N ILE A 25 -14.58 22.61 17.22
CA ILE A 25 -15.98 22.27 17.47
C ILE A 25 -16.04 21.60 18.85
N ASP A 26 -16.74 22.18 19.82
CA ASP A 26 -16.85 21.59 21.16
C ASP A 26 -17.91 20.48 21.21
N THR A 27 -19.03 20.69 20.51
CA THR A 27 -20.19 19.78 20.43
C THR A 27 -20.57 19.51 18.98
N PRO A 28 -20.92 18.26 18.59
CA PRO A 28 -21.12 17.08 19.45
C PRO A 28 -19.83 16.32 19.83
N ALA A 29 -19.96 15.33 20.73
CA ALA A 29 -18.89 14.35 20.99
C ALA A 29 -18.63 13.51 19.72
N LEU A 30 -17.40 13.03 19.54
CA LEU A 30 -17.08 12.16 18.40
C LEU A 30 -17.90 10.86 18.53
N PRO A 31 -18.57 10.41 17.46
CA PRO A 31 -19.35 9.18 17.53
C PRO A 31 -18.47 7.99 17.91
N GLU A 32 -19.02 7.08 18.72
CA GLU A 32 -18.23 5.98 19.30
C GLU A 32 -18.45 4.66 18.59
N THR A 33 -19.59 4.51 17.90
CA THR A 33 -20.00 3.26 17.26
C THR A 33 -20.01 3.34 15.73
N ALA A 34 -19.79 2.21 15.05
CA ALA A 34 -19.84 2.13 13.59
C ALA A 34 -21.21 2.52 13.03
N SER A 35 -22.28 2.13 13.72
CA SER A 35 -23.66 2.49 13.32
C SER A 35 -23.90 3.99 13.38
N GLU A 36 -23.31 4.71 14.34
CA GLU A 36 -23.45 6.17 14.41
C GLU A 36 -22.68 6.86 13.28
N VAL A 37 -21.42 6.48 13.04
CA VAL A 37 -20.58 7.13 12.02
C VAL A 37 -21.08 6.85 10.61
N LEU A 38 -21.51 5.62 10.35
CA LEU A 38 -22.00 5.17 9.04
C LEU A 38 -23.48 5.49 8.82
N SER A 39 -24.17 6.04 9.83
CA SER A 39 -25.53 6.51 9.62
C SER A 39 -25.57 7.64 8.59
N HIS A 40 -26.50 7.53 7.64
CA HIS A 40 -26.70 8.54 6.62
C HIS A 40 -26.93 9.92 7.27
N GLY A 41 -26.04 10.87 6.97
CA GLY A 41 -26.14 12.25 7.45
C GLY A 41 -25.19 12.63 8.58
N THR A 42 -24.59 11.70 9.32
CA THR A 42 -23.69 12.07 10.42
C THR A 42 -22.45 12.80 9.90
N MET A 43 -21.81 12.29 8.84
CA MET A 43 -20.71 13.02 8.18
C MET A 43 -21.15 14.40 7.68
N PHE A 44 -22.36 14.50 7.12
CA PHE A 44 -22.92 15.76 6.60
C PHE A 44 -23.03 16.81 7.71
N THR A 45 -23.61 16.46 8.86
CA THR A 45 -23.72 17.37 10.01
C THR A 45 -22.37 17.82 10.55
N TRP A 46 -21.37 16.93 10.57
CA TRP A 46 -20.01 17.29 10.96
C TRP A 46 -19.36 18.28 10.00
N LEU A 47 -19.61 18.13 8.70
CA LEU A 47 -19.13 19.08 7.70
C LEU A 47 -19.82 20.43 7.85
N GLU A 48 -21.14 20.47 8.03
CA GLU A 48 -21.90 21.71 8.26
C GLU A 48 -21.38 22.48 9.48
N ASN A 49 -21.11 21.78 10.60
CA ASN A 49 -20.58 22.41 11.80
C ASN A 49 -19.18 22.99 11.60
N GLY A 50 -18.36 22.42 10.71
CA GLY A 50 -17.03 22.94 10.39
C GLY A 50 -17.04 24.13 9.43
N ILE A 51 -18.13 24.33 8.67
CA ILE A 51 -18.22 25.32 7.58
C ILE A 51 -18.51 26.74 8.08
N GLN A 52 -18.77 26.94 9.37
CA GLN A 52 -19.32 28.20 9.93
C GLN A 52 -18.72 29.50 9.36
N ASP A 53 -17.44 29.54 8.94
CA ASP A 53 -16.85 30.62 8.13
C ASP A 53 -15.79 30.15 7.08
N SER A 54 -15.79 28.89 6.63
CA SER A 54 -14.69 28.35 5.82
C SER A 54 -15.12 27.31 4.80
N GLN A 55 -14.38 27.25 3.67
CA GLN A 55 -14.52 26.15 2.72
C GLN A 55 -13.69 24.95 3.18
N ILE A 56 -14.30 23.77 3.16
CA ILE A 56 -13.63 22.51 3.46
C ILE A 56 -13.40 21.76 2.15
N MET A 57 -12.15 21.36 1.89
CA MET A 57 -11.84 20.42 0.82
C MET A 57 -11.36 19.12 1.45
N ILE A 58 -12.03 18.02 1.11
CA ILE A 58 -11.66 16.68 1.55
C ILE A 58 -11.16 15.92 0.34
N CYS A 59 -9.93 15.43 0.42
CA CYS A 59 -9.33 14.56 -0.58
C CYS A 59 -9.20 13.15 0.02
N LEU A 60 -9.90 12.17 -0.54
CA LEU A 60 -9.85 10.77 -0.12
C LEU A 60 -9.16 9.93 -1.19
N ASP A 61 -8.02 9.33 -0.82
CA ASP A 61 -7.34 8.32 -1.61
C ASP A 61 -7.78 6.92 -1.15
N LEU A 62 -8.67 6.30 -1.92
CA LEU A 62 -9.23 5.00 -1.58
C LEU A 62 -8.27 3.85 -1.86
N ASP A 63 -7.35 4.01 -2.80
CA ASP A 63 -6.37 2.95 -3.11
C ASP A 63 -5.38 2.79 -1.96
N ALA A 64 -5.00 3.90 -1.31
CA ALA A 64 -4.18 3.89 -0.10
C ALA A 64 -4.92 3.32 1.12
N VAL A 65 -6.24 3.47 1.20
CA VAL A 65 -7.07 3.00 2.32
C VAL A 65 -7.41 1.52 2.16
N ALA A 66 -7.82 1.11 0.97
CA ALA A 66 -8.31 -0.23 0.70
C ALA A 66 -7.18 -1.26 0.69
N ASN A 67 -5.94 -0.85 0.34
CA ASN A 67 -4.72 -1.67 0.39
C ASN A 67 -4.90 -3.13 -0.09
N VAL A 68 -5.77 -3.28 -1.09
CA VAL A 68 -6.34 -4.54 -1.56
C VAL A 68 -5.28 -5.30 -2.33
N ALA A 69 -4.91 -6.48 -1.85
CA ALA A 69 -3.88 -7.31 -2.48
C ALA A 69 -4.38 -8.70 -2.89
N SER A 70 -5.64 -9.06 -2.65
CA SER A 70 -6.20 -10.37 -2.98
C SER A 70 -7.35 -10.30 -3.98
N ASP A 71 -7.37 -11.26 -4.92
CA ASP A 71 -8.47 -11.48 -5.87
C ASP A 71 -9.77 -11.91 -5.17
N GLU A 72 -9.69 -12.40 -3.92
CA GLU A 72 -10.83 -12.60 -3.04
C GLU A 72 -10.96 -11.40 -2.10
N LEU A 73 -11.87 -10.48 -2.44
CA LEU A 73 -12.26 -9.38 -1.56
C LEU A 73 -13.12 -9.92 -0.42
N SER A 74 -12.74 -9.63 0.81
CA SER A 74 -13.66 -9.72 1.95
C SER A 74 -14.82 -8.74 1.77
N GLN A 75 -15.96 -9.02 2.42
CA GLN A 75 -17.13 -8.13 2.36
C GLN A 75 -16.79 -6.70 2.80
N GLU A 76 -15.89 -6.52 3.78
CA GLU A 76 -15.43 -5.20 4.22
C GLU A 76 -14.64 -4.45 3.12
N GLU A 77 -13.81 -5.14 2.35
CA GLU A 77 -13.05 -4.55 1.23
C GLU A 77 -13.98 -4.12 0.09
N ILE A 78 -15.03 -4.92 -0.18
CA ILE A 78 -16.10 -4.55 -1.12
C ILE A 78 -16.82 -3.30 -0.62
N ASP A 79 -17.15 -3.24 0.67
CA ASP A 79 -17.86 -2.10 1.25
C ASP A 79 -17.02 -0.82 1.18
N ILE A 80 -15.71 -0.89 1.48
CA ILE A 80 -14.76 0.22 1.29
C ILE A 80 -14.71 0.65 -0.17
N ALA A 81 -14.47 -0.29 -1.08
CA ALA A 81 -14.33 -0.03 -2.51
C ALA A 81 -15.62 0.49 -3.15
N SER A 82 -16.79 0.18 -2.58
CA SER A 82 -18.08 0.64 -3.10
C SER A 82 -18.39 2.09 -2.79
N ILE A 83 -17.63 2.78 -1.92
CA ILE A 83 -17.85 4.17 -1.48
C ILE A 83 -19.25 4.49 -0.95
N ARG A 84 -20.12 3.49 -0.74
CA ARG A 84 -21.53 3.66 -0.34
C ARG A 84 -21.70 4.34 1.03
N TRP A 85 -20.65 4.29 1.82
CA TRP A 85 -20.54 4.89 3.15
C TRP A 85 -20.27 6.40 3.08
N ILE A 86 -19.97 6.97 1.92
CA ILE A 86 -19.80 8.42 1.73
C ILE A 86 -21.14 9.07 1.40
N THR A 87 -21.34 10.33 1.80
CA THR A 87 -22.56 11.07 1.48
C THR A 87 -22.58 11.49 0.01
N ALA A 88 -23.65 11.15 -0.70
CA ALA A 88 -23.85 11.53 -2.11
C ALA A 88 -23.84 13.06 -2.32
N VAL A 89 -24.40 13.79 -1.36
CA VAL A 89 -24.51 15.25 -1.38
C VAL A 89 -23.58 15.83 -0.31
N GLN A 90 -22.84 16.86 -0.68
CA GLN A 90 -21.98 17.63 0.23
C GLN A 90 -22.70 18.92 0.65
N PRO A 91 -22.55 19.37 1.89
CA PRO A 91 -23.13 20.63 2.32
C PRO A 91 -22.47 21.81 1.57
N PRO A 92 -23.18 22.95 1.39
CA PRO A 92 -22.60 24.13 0.76
C PRO A 92 -21.30 24.54 1.44
N GLY A 93 -20.22 24.75 0.69
CA GLY A 93 -18.90 25.07 1.23
C GLY A 93 -17.99 23.86 1.48
N CYS A 94 -18.49 22.62 1.30
CA CYS A 94 -17.67 21.41 1.29
C CYS A 94 -17.47 20.88 -0.13
N ASN A 95 -16.22 20.63 -0.50
CA ASN A 95 -15.84 19.94 -1.73
C ASN A 95 -15.19 18.60 -1.38
N LEU A 96 -15.67 17.53 -2.00
CA LEU A 96 -15.12 16.20 -1.86
C LEU A 96 -14.46 15.77 -3.16
N ILE A 97 -13.20 15.38 -3.09
CA ILE A 97 -12.44 14.77 -4.17
C ILE A 97 -12.09 13.36 -3.74
N VAL A 98 -12.45 12.37 -4.55
CA VAL A 98 -12.16 10.96 -4.30
C VAL A 98 -11.30 10.43 -5.44
N SER A 99 -10.14 9.86 -5.12
CA SER A 99 -9.31 9.10 -6.06
C SER A 99 -9.43 7.60 -5.80
N SER A 100 -9.64 6.83 -6.88
CA SER A 100 -9.69 5.37 -6.83
C SER A 100 -9.39 4.76 -8.18
N SER A 101 -8.67 3.65 -8.16
CA SER A 101 -8.43 2.77 -9.31
C SER A 101 -9.50 1.66 -9.42
N HIS A 102 -10.37 1.51 -8.41
CA HIS A 102 -11.28 0.37 -8.30
C HIS A 102 -12.59 0.59 -9.09
N PRO A 103 -13.00 -0.34 -9.98
CA PRO A 103 -14.20 -0.17 -10.81
C PRO A 103 -15.50 0.02 -10.02
N LEU A 104 -15.64 -0.60 -8.85
CA LEU A 104 -16.81 -0.46 -7.98
C LEU A 104 -17.00 0.98 -7.45
N ALA A 105 -15.91 1.69 -7.19
CA ALA A 105 -15.96 3.08 -6.71
C ALA A 105 -16.49 3.97 -7.83
N VAL A 106 -15.93 3.82 -9.04
CA VAL A 106 -16.36 4.54 -10.24
C VAL A 106 -17.83 4.28 -10.53
N LYS A 107 -18.26 3.02 -10.52
CA LYS A 107 -19.65 2.63 -10.75
C LYS A 107 -20.61 3.24 -9.72
N THR A 108 -20.23 3.26 -8.45
CA THR A 108 -21.09 3.86 -7.41
C THR A 108 -21.15 5.38 -7.58
N ALA A 109 -20.02 6.02 -7.89
CA ALA A 109 -19.96 7.45 -8.15
C ALA A 109 -20.85 7.85 -9.35
N THR A 110 -20.88 7.06 -10.43
CA THR A 110 -21.73 7.34 -11.60
C THR A 110 -23.19 7.00 -11.39
N ASP A 111 -23.47 5.77 -10.95
CA ASP A 111 -24.81 5.19 -11.04
C ASP A 111 -25.70 5.63 -9.87
N LEU A 112 -25.09 5.87 -8.70
CA LEU A 112 -25.83 6.19 -7.47
C LEU A 112 -25.68 7.67 -7.07
N TYR A 113 -24.49 8.25 -7.25
CA TYR A 113 -24.22 9.62 -6.77
C TYR A 113 -24.18 10.67 -7.87
N PHE A 114 -24.10 10.26 -9.14
CA PHE A 114 -24.02 11.16 -10.31
C PHE A 114 -22.86 12.18 -10.20
N TRP A 115 -21.74 11.78 -9.60
CA TRP A 115 -20.57 12.64 -9.46
C TRP A 115 -19.85 12.81 -10.81
N PRO A 116 -19.28 14.01 -11.08
CA PRO A 116 -18.43 14.20 -12.25
C PRO A 116 -17.15 13.38 -12.10
N ILE A 117 -16.79 12.65 -13.16
CA ILE A 117 -15.55 11.89 -13.21
C ILE A 117 -14.48 12.72 -13.93
N LEU A 118 -13.33 12.86 -13.27
CA LEU A 118 -12.10 13.31 -13.90
C LEU A 118 -11.25 12.07 -14.18
N ASN A 119 -11.10 11.74 -15.45
CA ASN A 119 -10.17 10.68 -15.87
C ASN A 119 -8.75 11.26 -15.89
N MET A 120 -7.84 10.63 -15.16
CA MET A 120 -6.41 10.92 -15.26
C MET A 120 -5.84 10.07 -16.40
N PRO A 121 -5.44 10.66 -17.55
CA PRO A 121 -4.83 9.90 -18.61
C PRO A 121 -3.46 9.37 -18.18
N ASP A 122 -3.01 8.31 -18.84
CA ASP A 122 -1.63 7.86 -18.69
C ASP A 122 -0.65 8.94 -19.17
N LEU A 123 0.61 8.87 -18.71
CA LEU A 123 1.63 9.82 -19.12
C LEU A 123 1.91 9.71 -20.62
N GLU A 124 1.94 10.85 -21.30
CA GLU A 124 2.47 10.89 -22.65
C GLU A 124 3.99 10.65 -22.63
N ARG A 125 4.51 10.09 -23.72
CA ARG A 125 5.93 9.73 -23.81
C ARG A 125 6.86 10.92 -23.56
N GLN A 126 6.49 12.10 -24.03
CA GLN A 126 7.26 13.32 -23.83
C GLN A 126 7.26 13.74 -22.36
N ASP A 127 6.11 13.65 -21.69
CA ASP A 127 5.99 13.95 -20.27
C ASP A 127 6.83 12.99 -19.43
N THR A 128 6.89 11.71 -19.79
CA THR A 128 7.74 10.72 -19.14
C THR A 128 9.23 11.09 -19.25
N VAL A 129 9.69 11.52 -20.42
CA VAL A 129 11.08 11.96 -20.61
C VAL A 129 11.37 13.17 -19.73
N THR A 130 10.51 14.18 -19.77
CA THR A 130 10.67 15.40 -18.95
C THR A 130 10.63 15.08 -17.45
N LEU A 131 9.77 14.16 -17.00
CA LEU A 131 9.71 13.71 -15.61
C LEU A 131 11.05 13.09 -15.18
N VAL A 132 11.61 12.22 -16.01
CA VAL A 132 12.86 11.51 -15.74
C VAL A 132 14.04 12.46 -15.72
N GLU A 133 14.15 13.34 -16.71
CA GLU A 133 15.19 14.37 -16.77
C GLU A 133 15.15 15.28 -15.54
N ASN A 134 13.97 15.75 -15.15
CA ASN A 134 13.81 16.58 -13.96
C ASN A 134 14.20 15.81 -12.70
N TYR A 135 13.77 14.55 -12.57
CA TYR A 135 14.08 13.72 -11.40
C TYR A 135 15.59 13.51 -11.21
N PHE A 136 16.31 13.17 -12.29
CA PHE A 136 17.76 12.96 -12.24
C PHE A 136 18.54 14.28 -12.15
N GLY A 137 18.11 15.31 -12.88
CA GLY A 137 18.70 16.65 -12.86
C GLY A 137 18.65 17.31 -11.50
N MET A 138 17.53 17.20 -10.78
CA MET A 138 17.41 17.67 -9.38
C MET A 138 18.42 17.01 -8.43
N ARG A 139 18.97 15.85 -8.79
CA ARG A 139 19.92 15.09 -7.96
C ARG A 139 21.36 15.17 -8.46
N GLY A 140 21.63 16.00 -9.47
CA GLY A 140 22.97 16.17 -10.04
C GLY A 140 23.49 14.91 -10.74
N LEU A 141 22.62 13.98 -11.10
CA LEU A 141 22.98 12.81 -11.90
C LEU A 141 22.97 13.22 -13.38
N PRO A 142 23.96 12.81 -14.18
CA PRO A 142 23.99 13.13 -15.59
C PRO A 142 22.75 12.53 -16.27
N SER A 143 21.95 13.38 -16.90
CA SER A 143 20.82 13.01 -17.75
C SER A 143 21.32 12.51 -19.09
N ASP A 144 22.33 11.64 -19.11
CA ASP A 144 22.91 11.16 -20.36
C ASP A 144 21.79 10.57 -21.24
N ASN A 145 21.87 10.81 -22.55
CA ASN A 145 21.02 10.22 -23.61
C ASN A 145 20.84 8.70 -23.46
N PHE A 146 21.67 8.04 -22.64
CA PHE A 146 21.52 6.64 -22.28
C PHE A 146 20.19 6.35 -21.54
N LEU A 147 19.79 7.15 -20.54
CA LEU A 147 18.52 6.93 -19.82
C LEU A 147 17.33 7.13 -20.76
N GLU A 148 17.39 8.18 -21.56
CA GLU A 148 16.42 8.45 -22.61
C GLU A 148 16.33 7.23 -23.56
N THR A 149 17.43 6.82 -24.20
CA THR A 149 17.43 5.66 -25.11
C THR A 149 16.98 4.34 -24.48
N GLN A 150 17.10 4.16 -23.16
CA GLN A 150 16.56 2.96 -22.48
C GLN A 150 15.06 3.07 -22.20
N ILE A 151 14.56 4.23 -21.77
CA ILE A 151 13.11 4.47 -21.63
C ILE A 151 12.43 4.39 -22.99
N PHE A 152 13.10 4.86 -24.06
CA PHE A 152 12.58 4.73 -25.42
C PHE A 152 12.55 3.28 -25.94
N LYS A 153 13.23 2.33 -25.29
CA LYS A 153 13.11 0.89 -25.58
C LYS A 153 11.94 0.23 -24.86
N LEU A 154 11.38 0.87 -23.83
CA LEU A 154 10.17 0.40 -23.18
C LEU A 154 8.97 0.54 -24.13
N LYS A 155 7.97 -0.34 -23.98
CA LYS A 155 6.71 -0.20 -24.71
C LYS A 155 6.00 1.09 -24.26
N PRO A 156 5.19 1.72 -25.14
CA PRO A 156 4.41 2.91 -24.80
C PRO A 156 3.62 2.77 -23.50
N GLN A 157 2.96 1.63 -23.31
CA GLN A 157 2.18 1.28 -22.12
C GLN A 157 2.99 1.20 -20.80
N ASP A 158 4.29 0.87 -20.87
CA ASP A 158 5.15 0.78 -19.70
C ASP A 158 5.74 2.17 -19.38
N SER A 159 6.08 2.93 -20.43
CA SER A 159 6.52 4.33 -20.29
C SER A 159 5.41 5.28 -19.86
N SER A 160 4.15 4.91 -20.06
CA SER A 160 2.99 5.74 -19.68
C SER A 160 2.52 5.48 -18.24
N SER A 161 2.94 4.36 -17.64
CA SER A 161 2.65 4.02 -16.23
C SER A 161 3.59 4.77 -15.28
N THR A 162 3.05 5.73 -14.53
CA THR A 162 3.81 6.49 -13.52
C THR A 162 4.43 5.56 -12.48
N ALA A 163 3.73 4.51 -12.06
CA ALA A 163 4.24 3.54 -11.08
C ALA A 163 5.45 2.76 -11.62
N PHE A 164 5.40 2.34 -12.89
CA PHE A 164 6.53 1.66 -13.53
C PHE A 164 7.74 2.59 -13.63
N VAL A 165 7.55 3.80 -14.16
CA VAL A 165 8.61 4.79 -14.32
C VAL A 165 9.24 5.16 -12.98
N ALA A 166 8.43 5.42 -11.95
CA ALA A 166 8.93 5.69 -10.60
C ALA A 166 9.78 4.54 -10.06
N THR A 167 9.26 3.31 -10.17
CA THR A 167 9.96 2.10 -9.71
C THR A 167 11.28 1.91 -10.46
N PHE A 168 11.27 2.12 -11.78
CA PHE A 168 12.47 2.07 -12.63
C PHE A 168 13.51 3.10 -12.22
N MET A 169 13.12 4.36 -12.03
CA MET A 169 14.03 5.43 -11.60
C MET A 169 14.65 5.16 -10.22
N TYR A 170 13.86 4.60 -9.28
CA TYR A 170 14.37 4.23 -7.97
C TYR A 170 15.43 3.14 -8.02
N GLU A 171 15.21 2.16 -8.89
CA GLU A 171 16.11 1.04 -9.04
C GLU A 171 17.38 1.42 -9.80
N TRP A 172 17.23 2.25 -10.84
CA TRP A 172 18.36 2.85 -11.56
C TRP A 172 19.35 3.53 -10.62
N ARG A 173 18.83 4.39 -9.73
CA ARG A 173 19.64 5.14 -8.78
C ARG A 173 20.51 4.21 -7.92
N LYS A 174 20.01 3.02 -7.56
CA LYS A 174 20.79 2.06 -6.79
C LYS A 174 21.88 1.43 -7.66
N LEU A 175 21.53 1.00 -8.87
CA LEU A 175 22.50 0.38 -9.79
C LEU A 175 23.69 1.32 -10.08
N ASP A 176 23.40 2.59 -10.32
CA ASP A 176 24.42 3.63 -10.53
C ASP A 176 25.31 3.80 -9.29
N ALA A 177 24.70 3.91 -8.09
CA ALA A 177 25.43 4.05 -6.84
C ALA A 177 26.36 2.87 -6.52
N PHE A 178 26.08 1.68 -7.03
CA PHE A 178 26.87 0.46 -6.78
C PHE A 178 27.73 0.02 -7.97
N GLN A 179 27.74 0.77 -9.09
CA GLN A 179 28.45 0.41 -10.32
C GLN A 179 28.19 -1.05 -10.76
N LEU A 180 26.96 -1.54 -10.52
CA LEU A 180 26.58 -2.90 -10.87
C LEU A 180 26.50 -3.06 -12.39
N SER A 181 26.70 -4.29 -12.90
CA SER A 181 26.65 -4.57 -14.34
C SER A 181 25.26 -4.26 -14.91
N LEU A 182 25.14 -3.06 -15.44
CA LEU A 182 23.93 -2.54 -16.07
C LEU A 182 23.50 -3.43 -17.26
N ASP A 183 24.45 -3.97 -18.02
CA ASP A 183 24.18 -4.75 -19.23
C ASP A 183 23.34 -6.01 -18.97
N LYS A 184 23.64 -6.77 -17.90
CA LYS A 184 22.87 -7.97 -17.51
C LYS A 184 21.45 -7.59 -17.09
N TYR A 185 21.31 -6.47 -16.38
CA TYR A 185 20.03 -5.97 -15.90
C TYR A 185 19.15 -5.45 -17.05
N PHE A 186 19.74 -4.73 -18.01
CA PHE A 186 19.03 -4.28 -19.20
C PHE A 186 18.63 -5.39 -20.14
N ALA A 187 19.43 -6.45 -20.25
CA ALA A 187 19.03 -7.62 -21.03
C ALA A 187 17.75 -8.24 -20.45
N LYS A 188 17.62 -8.30 -19.11
CA LYS A 188 16.39 -8.76 -18.43
C LYS A 188 15.23 -7.76 -18.64
N ILE A 189 15.47 -6.45 -18.54
CA ILE A 189 14.44 -5.42 -18.80
C ILE A 189 13.95 -5.45 -20.25
N ALA A 190 14.84 -5.65 -21.22
CA ALA A 190 14.46 -5.73 -22.63
C ALA A 190 13.48 -6.88 -22.91
N MET A 191 13.48 -7.94 -22.08
CA MET A 191 12.47 -9.00 -22.17
C MET A 191 11.06 -8.52 -21.75
N ILE A 192 10.94 -7.49 -20.88
CA ILE A 192 9.67 -6.85 -20.53
C ILE A 192 8.98 -6.28 -21.76
N ALA A 193 9.75 -5.76 -22.72
CA ALA A 193 9.21 -5.21 -23.96
C ALA A 193 8.42 -6.25 -24.77
N ASN A 194 8.48 -7.55 -24.46
CA ASN A 194 7.68 -8.58 -25.10
C ASN A 194 6.43 -9.01 -24.31
N LEU A 195 6.23 -8.50 -23.09
CA LEU A 195 5.11 -8.85 -22.23
C LEU A 195 3.88 -7.94 -22.44
N PRO A 196 2.67 -8.41 -22.07
CA PRO A 196 1.49 -7.55 -21.91
C PRO A 196 1.66 -6.54 -20.76
N ALA A 197 1.06 -5.35 -20.87
CA ALA A 197 1.18 -4.26 -19.90
C ALA A 197 0.90 -4.69 -18.45
N GLU A 198 -0.16 -5.49 -18.28
CA GLU A 198 -0.61 -6.05 -16.99
C GLU A 198 0.46 -6.90 -16.29
N ARG A 199 1.40 -7.47 -17.06
CA ARG A 199 2.47 -8.32 -16.54
C ARG A 199 3.82 -7.62 -16.49
N SER A 200 3.97 -6.47 -17.15
CA SER A 200 5.23 -5.75 -17.25
C SER A 200 5.75 -5.31 -15.89
N LEU A 201 4.91 -4.68 -15.06
CA LEU A 201 5.33 -4.21 -13.74
C LEU A 201 5.62 -5.37 -12.79
N THR A 202 4.78 -6.40 -12.76
CA THR A 202 4.99 -7.61 -11.98
C THR A 202 6.31 -8.28 -12.32
N TYR A 203 6.62 -8.41 -13.61
CA TYR A 203 7.87 -8.98 -14.08
C TYR A 203 9.07 -8.08 -13.74
N PHE A 204 8.94 -6.76 -13.87
CA PHE A 204 9.98 -5.81 -13.47
C PHE A 204 10.31 -5.89 -11.99
N VAL A 205 9.28 -5.94 -11.13
CA VAL A 205 9.46 -6.14 -9.70
C VAL A 205 10.15 -7.47 -9.41
N ASN A 206 9.80 -8.55 -10.11
CA ASN A 206 10.49 -9.84 -9.96
C ASN A 206 11.97 -9.77 -10.32
N ILE A 207 12.33 -9.11 -11.43
CA ILE A 207 13.75 -8.90 -11.80
C ILE A 207 14.50 -8.15 -10.70
N MET A 208 13.88 -7.11 -10.14
CA MET A 208 14.47 -6.33 -9.05
C MET A 208 14.63 -7.16 -7.78
N LEU A 209 13.63 -7.97 -7.42
CA LEU A 209 13.70 -8.88 -6.27
C LEU A 209 14.78 -9.94 -6.45
N ASP A 210 14.88 -10.55 -7.64
CA ASP A 210 15.95 -11.50 -7.98
C ASP A 210 17.32 -10.86 -7.80
N ARG A 211 17.48 -9.60 -8.23
CA ARG A 211 18.74 -8.87 -8.04
C ARG A 211 19.02 -8.66 -6.55
N TRP A 212 18.03 -8.28 -5.76
CA TRP A 212 18.26 -8.06 -4.32
C TRP A 212 18.74 -9.34 -3.64
N GLU A 213 18.18 -10.49 -4.03
CA GLU A 213 18.64 -11.79 -3.56
C GLU A 213 20.07 -12.08 -4.03
N GLU A 214 20.38 -11.86 -5.33
CA GLU A 214 21.73 -12.03 -5.89
C GLU A 214 22.78 -11.14 -5.18
N ASP A 215 22.44 -9.90 -4.85
CA ASP A 215 23.39 -8.89 -4.34
C ASP A 215 23.55 -8.89 -2.81
N TYR A 216 22.48 -9.22 -2.07
CA TYR A 216 22.46 -9.08 -0.61
C TYR A 216 22.46 -10.42 0.14
N GLU A 217 22.18 -11.54 -0.53
CA GLU A 217 22.12 -12.86 0.10
C GLU A 217 23.30 -13.73 -0.30
N THR A 218 23.80 -14.52 0.67
CA THR A 218 24.95 -15.40 0.48
C THR A 218 24.62 -16.87 0.81
N GLY A 219 23.33 -17.23 0.87
CA GLY A 219 22.87 -18.54 1.30
C GLY A 219 21.69 -19.08 0.48
N ALA A 220 21.36 -20.36 0.66
CA ALA A 220 20.25 -21.01 -0.05
C ALA A 220 18.85 -20.60 0.47
N ARG A 221 18.79 -19.89 1.60
CA ARG A 221 17.55 -19.39 2.21
C ARG A 221 17.30 -17.96 1.72
N SER A 222 16.16 -17.73 1.06
CA SER A 222 15.71 -16.38 0.69
C SER A 222 15.17 -15.64 1.92
N VAL A 223 16.03 -14.86 2.56
CA VAL A 223 15.69 -14.06 3.74
C VAL A 223 14.83 -12.86 3.34
N PHE A 224 15.12 -12.24 2.21
CA PHE A 224 14.36 -11.12 1.65
C PHE A 224 12.95 -11.57 1.30
N GLY A 225 12.79 -12.75 0.69
CA GLY A 225 11.50 -13.35 0.42
C GLY A 225 10.69 -13.58 1.69
N GLU A 226 11.31 -14.15 2.74
CA GLU A 226 10.65 -14.33 4.03
C GLU A 226 10.22 -13.01 4.68
N LEU A 227 11.10 -12.01 4.70
CA LEU A 227 10.79 -10.68 5.28
C LEU A 227 9.65 -9.99 4.51
N LEU A 228 9.65 -10.07 3.18
CA LEU A 228 8.59 -9.53 2.35
C LEU A 228 7.26 -10.27 2.56
N SER A 229 7.30 -11.60 2.65
CA SER A 229 6.12 -12.42 2.95
C SER A 229 5.51 -12.07 4.30
N LEU A 230 6.35 -11.87 5.33
CA LEU A 230 5.90 -11.43 6.65
C LEU A 230 5.21 -10.06 6.59
N LEU A 231 5.77 -9.10 5.85
CA LEU A 231 5.17 -7.77 5.68
C LEU A 231 3.83 -7.82 4.95
N ILE A 232 3.67 -8.71 3.98
CA ILE A 232 2.42 -8.88 3.22
C ILE A 232 1.32 -9.49 4.08
N ILE A 233 1.65 -10.56 4.80
CA ILE A 233 0.67 -11.30 5.59
C ILE A 233 0.31 -10.54 6.88
N SER A 234 1.22 -9.71 7.41
CA SER A 234 0.93 -8.86 8.56
C SER A 234 -0.22 -7.89 8.29
N ARG A 235 -1.08 -7.65 9.29
CA ARG A 235 -2.23 -6.77 9.14
C ARG A 235 -1.81 -5.30 9.06
N ALA A 236 -0.98 -4.87 10.01
CA ALA A 236 -0.63 -3.46 10.19
C ALA A 236 0.86 -3.18 9.96
N GLY A 237 1.54 -4.07 9.24
CA GLY A 237 2.99 -4.03 9.09
C GLY A 237 3.72 -4.56 10.32
N LEU A 238 5.04 -4.61 10.20
CA LEU A 238 5.94 -5.09 11.25
C LEU A 238 7.03 -4.05 11.57
N GLY A 239 7.42 -3.99 12.84
CA GLY A 239 8.59 -3.21 13.27
C GLY A 239 9.92 -3.92 12.95
N GLU A 240 11.03 -3.17 12.97
CA GLU A 240 12.38 -3.72 12.76
C GLU A 240 12.68 -4.88 13.72
N GLN A 241 12.36 -4.72 15.01
CA GLN A 241 12.55 -5.77 16.01
C GLN A 241 11.67 -7.00 15.75
N GLU A 242 10.41 -6.80 15.33
CA GLU A 242 9.51 -7.91 15.01
C GLU A 242 10.05 -8.70 13.80
N LEU A 243 10.51 -8.01 12.76
CA LEU A 243 11.15 -8.65 11.60
C LEU A 243 12.39 -9.45 11.99
N GLN A 244 13.24 -8.86 12.85
CA GLN A 244 14.45 -9.52 13.34
C GLN A 244 14.11 -10.81 14.12
N ASP A 245 13.20 -10.70 15.09
CA ASP A 245 12.85 -11.82 15.97
C ASP A 245 12.17 -12.96 15.21
N ILE A 246 11.24 -12.61 14.30
CA ILE A 246 10.44 -13.59 13.55
C ILE A 246 11.31 -14.32 12.53
N ALA A 247 12.08 -13.60 11.71
CA ALA A 247 12.94 -14.21 10.69
C ALA A 247 14.19 -14.88 11.29
N ARG A 248 14.51 -14.60 12.56
CA ARG A 248 15.69 -15.09 13.29
C ARG A 248 16.98 -14.76 12.57
N VAL A 249 17.12 -13.49 12.20
CA VAL A 249 18.28 -12.96 11.47
C VAL A 249 18.96 -11.87 12.26
N ASP A 250 20.22 -11.60 11.95
CA ASP A 250 20.94 -10.49 12.55
C ASP A 250 20.35 -9.15 12.10
N ARG A 251 20.43 -8.17 13.00
CA ARG A 251 19.97 -6.79 12.73
C ARG A 251 20.59 -6.22 11.45
N GLN A 252 21.85 -6.54 11.15
CA GLN A 252 22.52 -6.08 9.94
C GLN A 252 21.79 -6.53 8.66
N VAL A 253 21.22 -7.74 8.65
CA VAL A 253 20.47 -8.27 7.51
C VAL A 253 19.15 -7.51 7.35
N VAL A 254 18.45 -7.25 8.46
CA VAL A 254 17.22 -6.43 8.44
C VAL A 254 17.51 -5.00 7.98
N CYS A 255 18.59 -4.37 8.44
CA CYS A 255 18.96 -3.02 7.98
C CYS A 255 19.27 -2.99 6.47
N LYS A 256 19.98 -3.99 5.95
CA LYS A 256 20.23 -4.12 4.50
C LYS A 256 18.92 -4.27 3.73
N PHE A 257 18.03 -5.14 4.19
CA PHE A 257 16.70 -5.32 3.62
C PHE A 257 15.90 -4.01 3.61
N LEU A 258 15.80 -3.32 4.75
CA LEU A 258 15.05 -2.06 4.86
C LEU A 258 15.64 -0.96 3.96
N TRP A 259 16.96 -0.94 3.78
CA TRP A 259 17.62 0.01 2.88
C TRP A 259 17.37 -0.33 1.41
N ALA A 260 17.45 -1.61 1.04
CA ALA A 260 17.12 -2.09 -0.30
C ALA A 260 15.64 -1.86 -0.63
N ALA A 261 14.73 -2.14 0.31
CA ALA A 261 13.29 -2.02 0.14
C ALA A 261 12.73 -0.62 0.42
N ARG A 262 13.56 0.35 0.80
CA ARG A 262 13.13 1.67 1.32
C ARG A 262 12.05 2.35 0.49
N GLU A 263 12.21 2.40 -0.83
CA GLU A 263 11.27 3.10 -1.73
C GLU A 263 9.97 2.33 -1.97
N MET A 264 9.94 1.04 -1.60
CA MET A 264 8.74 0.20 -1.64
C MET A 264 8.00 0.15 -0.30
N LEU A 265 8.60 0.67 0.77
CA LEU A 265 8.07 0.58 2.12
C LEU A 265 7.60 1.95 2.61
N SER A 266 6.41 1.98 3.19
CA SER A 266 5.93 3.08 4.02
C SER A 266 6.30 2.79 5.47
N TYR A 267 6.87 3.77 6.16
CA TYR A 267 7.08 3.71 7.61
C TYR A 267 6.05 4.57 8.33
N LYS A 268 5.15 3.93 9.08
CA LYS A 268 4.11 4.61 9.86
C LYS A 268 4.07 4.00 11.26
N THR A 269 4.02 4.86 12.28
CA THR A 269 3.84 4.46 13.69
C THR A 269 4.79 3.35 14.18
N GLY A 270 6.04 3.36 13.72
CA GLY A 270 7.04 2.36 14.13
C GLY A 270 7.09 1.10 13.26
N ARG A 271 6.30 1.03 12.17
CA ARG A 271 6.07 -0.18 11.38
C ARG A 271 6.29 0.07 9.90
N TYR A 272 6.77 -0.97 9.23
CA TYR A 272 6.94 -1.01 7.78
C TYR A 272 5.75 -1.71 7.13
N VAL A 273 5.23 -1.13 6.05
CA VAL A 273 4.17 -1.70 5.20
C VAL A 273 4.58 -1.49 3.75
N ILE A 274 4.30 -2.44 2.85
CA ILE A 274 4.54 -2.24 1.42
C ILE A 274 3.58 -1.17 0.90
N LEU A 275 4.15 -0.16 0.22
CA LEU A 275 3.50 1.08 -0.17
C LEU A 275 2.49 0.89 -1.31
N HIS A 276 2.87 0.16 -2.37
CA HIS A 276 2.07 0.05 -3.59
C HIS A 276 1.45 -1.33 -3.75
N HIS A 277 0.15 -1.38 -4.06
CA HIS A 277 -0.61 -2.62 -4.26
C HIS A 277 -0.02 -3.49 -5.40
N LEU A 278 0.45 -2.87 -6.49
CA LEU A 278 1.07 -3.60 -7.60
C LEU A 278 2.36 -4.32 -7.19
N ILE A 279 3.15 -3.70 -6.30
CA ILE A 279 4.36 -4.34 -5.74
C ILE A 279 3.94 -5.50 -4.85
N LYS A 280 2.90 -5.34 -4.03
CA LYS A 280 2.36 -6.44 -3.23
C LYS A 280 1.94 -7.62 -4.09
N GLN A 281 1.18 -7.39 -5.17
CA GLN A 281 0.76 -8.45 -6.09
C GLN A 281 1.97 -9.20 -6.68
N ALA A 282 3.03 -8.48 -7.07
CA ALA A 282 4.24 -9.10 -7.58
C ALA A 282 4.96 -9.95 -6.54
N VAL A 283 5.07 -9.44 -5.30
CA VAL A 283 5.70 -10.16 -4.21
C VAL A 283 4.85 -11.36 -3.77
N ILE A 284 3.52 -11.27 -3.77
CA ILE A 284 2.60 -12.42 -3.58
C ILE A 284 2.85 -13.47 -4.65
N ALA A 285 2.82 -13.07 -5.92
CA ALA A 285 3.03 -13.99 -7.03
C ALA A 285 4.40 -14.70 -6.98
N LYS A 286 5.42 -14.05 -6.42
CA LYS A 286 6.77 -14.63 -6.29
C LYS A 286 6.95 -15.50 -5.05
N TYR A 287 6.55 -15.04 -3.87
CA TYR A 287 6.90 -15.69 -2.59
C TYR A 287 5.73 -16.37 -1.87
N ILE A 288 4.49 -16.04 -2.24
CA ILE A 288 3.27 -16.61 -1.67
C ILE A 288 2.29 -17.02 -2.78
N PRO A 289 2.71 -17.79 -3.80
CA PRO A 289 1.81 -18.19 -4.89
C PRO A 289 0.69 -19.11 -4.43
N THR A 290 0.85 -19.82 -3.30
CA THR A 290 -0.13 -20.79 -2.82
C THR A 290 -0.70 -20.45 -1.44
N SER A 291 -1.94 -20.90 -1.20
CA SER A 291 -2.56 -20.83 0.14
C SER A 291 -1.75 -21.58 1.21
N ALA A 292 -0.99 -22.62 0.81
CA ALA A 292 -0.12 -23.35 1.72
C ALA A 292 1.07 -22.49 2.22
N GLU A 293 1.72 -21.74 1.34
CA GLU A 293 2.81 -20.82 1.72
C GLU A 293 2.29 -19.63 2.53
N ALA A 294 1.10 -19.13 2.17
CA ALA A 294 0.40 -18.13 2.97
C ALA A 294 0.12 -18.66 4.38
N GLY A 295 -0.39 -19.88 4.48
CA GLY A 295 -0.66 -20.58 5.73
C GLY A 295 0.59 -20.81 6.58
N ALA A 296 1.71 -21.19 5.96
CA ALA A 296 2.99 -21.37 6.64
C ALA A 296 3.49 -20.04 7.23
N THR A 297 3.45 -18.95 6.45
CA THR A 297 3.83 -17.62 6.92
C THR A 297 2.91 -17.13 8.03
N ARG A 298 1.60 -17.39 7.92
CA ARG A 298 0.61 -17.09 8.98
C ARG A 298 0.91 -17.85 10.26
N ALA A 299 1.24 -19.14 10.17
CA ALA A 299 1.57 -19.95 11.34
C ALA A 299 2.77 -19.38 12.12
N VAL A 300 3.78 -18.86 11.40
CA VAL A 300 4.93 -18.19 12.01
C VAL A 300 4.51 -16.92 12.77
N LEU A 301 3.62 -16.10 12.21
CA LEU A 301 3.09 -14.91 12.88
C LEU A 301 2.25 -15.28 14.11
N ILE A 302 1.39 -16.30 13.99
CA ILE A 302 0.56 -16.80 15.10
C ILE A 302 1.46 -17.24 16.26
N ASP A 303 2.49 -18.05 15.99
CA ASP A 303 3.43 -18.51 17.02
C ASP A 303 4.17 -17.34 17.69
N TYR A 304 4.62 -16.35 16.92
CA TYR A 304 5.29 -15.17 17.49
C TYR A 304 4.39 -14.35 18.40
N PHE A 305 3.19 -13.97 17.94
CA PHE A 305 2.29 -13.13 18.73
C PHE A 305 1.68 -13.88 19.92
N SER A 306 1.47 -15.18 19.81
CA SER A 306 1.01 -16.01 20.94
C SER A 306 2.00 -16.01 22.10
N ARG A 307 3.31 -15.99 21.81
CA ARG A 307 4.36 -15.96 22.85
C ARG A 307 4.51 -14.63 23.57
N LYS A 308 4.10 -13.51 22.96
CA LYS A 308 4.14 -12.18 23.61
C LYS A 308 3.05 -12.00 24.67
N GLY A 309 2.05 -12.87 24.68
CA GLY A 309 0.93 -12.81 25.62
C GLY A 309 -0.15 -11.81 25.21
N VAL A 310 -1.35 -12.01 25.77
CA VAL A 310 -2.58 -11.28 25.42
C VAL A 310 -2.56 -9.83 25.92
N THR A 311 -1.65 -9.48 26.83
CA THR A 311 -1.51 -8.12 27.36
C THR A 311 -0.79 -7.16 26.42
N ASP A 312 -0.08 -7.67 25.40
CA ASP A 312 0.55 -6.82 24.38
C ASP A 312 -0.51 -6.30 23.41
N PRO A 313 -0.68 -4.96 23.27
CA PRO A 313 -1.62 -4.37 22.32
C PRO A 313 -1.40 -4.84 20.87
N ARG A 314 -0.19 -5.28 20.49
CA ARG A 314 0.07 -5.86 19.17
C ARG A 314 -0.60 -7.22 19.00
N THR A 315 -0.50 -8.08 20.01
CA THR A 315 -1.10 -9.41 20.01
C THR A 315 -2.62 -9.33 19.86
N CYS A 316 -3.28 -8.39 20.55
CA CYS A 316 -4.75 -8.21 20.45
C CYS A 316 -5.25 -7.84 19.03
N VAL A 317 -4.35 -7.50 18.11
CA VAL A 317 -4.69 -6.99 16.78
C VAL A 317 -4.26 -7.99 15.72
N GLU A 318 -3.00 -8.41 15.77
CA GLU A 318 -2.44 -9.32 14.77
C GLU A 318 -2.93 -10.75 15.00
N LEU A 319 -2.96 -11.24 16.24
CA LEU A 319 -3.30 -12.63 16.52
C LEU A 319 -4.74 -12.99 16.09
N PRO A 320 -5.79 -12.25 16.48
CA PRO A 320 -7.15 -12.56 16.01
C PRO A 320 -7.29 -12.52 14.49
N PHE A 321 -6.63 -11.57 13.84
CA PHE A 321 -6.64 -11.44 12.37
C PHE A 321 -6.01 -12.66 11.68
N GLN A 322 -4.86 -13.14 12.18
CA GLN A 322 -4.22 -14.31 11.60
C GLN A 322 -5.01 -15.61 11.88
N LEU A 323 -5.63 -15.73 13.06
CA LEU A 323 -6.47 -16.88 13.44
C LEU A 323 -7.76 -16.97 12.61
N GLU A 324 -8.46 -15.84 12.45
CA GLU A 324 -9.64 -15.74 11.57
C GLU A 324 -9.28 -16.18 10.15
N ARG A 325 -8.21 -15.61 9.59
CA ARG A 325 -7.78 -15.87 8.22
C ARG A 325 -7.17 -17.27 8.02
N SER A 326 -6.85 -18.00 9.09
CA SER A 326 -6.40 -19.39 9.04
C SER A 326 -7.47 -20.41 9.44
N TRP A 327 -8.72 -19.95 9.63
CA TRP A 327 -9.86 -20.78 10.07
C TRP A 327 -9.64 -21.51 11.40
N ARG A 328 -8.77 -20.98 12.27
CA ARG A 328 -8.49 -21.53 13.60
C ARG A 328 -9.46 -20.94 14.63
N LEU A 329 -10.74 -21.25 14.44
CA LEU A 329 -11.85 -20.65 15.18
C LEU A 329 -11.87 -20.99 16.68
N GLU A 330 -11.33 -22.16 17.06
CA GLU A 330 -11.21 -22.57 18.47
C GLU A 330 -10.20 -21.69 19.22
N GLU A 331 -8.98 -21.54 18.69
CA GLU A 331 -7.95 -20.64 19.22
C GLU A 331 -8.43 -19.17 19.23
N LEU A 332 -9.19 -18.77 18.20
CA LEU A 332 -9.79 -17.43 18.14
C LEU A 332 -10.77 -17.20 19.30
N GLY A 333 -11.63 -18.18 19.58
CA GLY A 333 -12.60 -18.13 20.68
C GLY A 333 -11.95 -18.00 22.06
N GLU A 334 -10.73 -18.50 22.24
CA GLU A 334 -9.95 -18.34 23.48
C GLU A 334 -9.31 -16.95 23.59
N THR A 335 -8.92 -16.34 22.46
CA THR A 335 -8.29 -14.99 22.46
C THR A 335 -9.26 -13.81 22.64
N ILE A 336 -10.57 -14.03 22.42
CA ILE A 336 -11.61 -12.99 22.51
C ILE A 336 -12.30 -12.96 23.89
N ARG A 337 -12.12 -14.00 24.72
CA ARG A 337 -12.62 -14.05 26.11
C ARG A 337 -11.74 -13.23 27.05
#